data_AF-A0A5D6YWB9-F1
#
_entry.id   AF-A0A5D6YWB9-F1
#
_cell.length_a   1.000
_cell.length_b   1.000
_cell.length_c   1.000
_cell.angle_alpha   90.00
_cell.angle_beta   90.00
_cell.angle_gamma   90.00
#
_symmetry.space_group_name_H-M   'P 1'
#
loop_
_entity.id
_entity.type
_entity.pdbx_description
1 polymer ?
#
loop_
_entity_poly.entity_id
_entity_poly.type
_entity_poly.pdbx_seq_one_letter_code
_entity_poly.pdbx_strand_id
1 'polypeptide(L)'
;YPRYIDMVDNAYNVTFVNGSQLAQMKTLALECEQRVRTCQADVVRCFVAQTFCEAMLDAPFTATAQRNPFDIRQVCEAGDAQACNAMDHVAAFLNRPLVRSTLRVNDARVGAWRLLNEAVHAAFSQSGDFMVSYSSLR
;
A
#
# COMPACT_ATOMS: atom_id res chain seq x y z
N TYR A 1 2.00 -7.46 10.15
CA TYR A 1 1.88 -7.43 8.68
C TYR A 1 0.41 -7.72 8.29
N PRO A 2 -0.07 -7.42 7.06
CA PRO A 2 -1.42 -6.99 6.74
C PRO A 2 -2.46 -8.01 7.18
N ARG A 3 -3.51 -7.47 7.78
CA ARG A 3 -4.58 -8.22 8.42
C ARG A 3 -5.80 -8.33 7.51
N TYR A 4 -5.63 -8.20 6.19
CA TYR A 4 -6.74 -8.31 5.23
C TYR A 4 -7.49 -9.65 5.36
N ILE A 5 -6.79 -10.73 5.72
CA ILE A 5 -7.40 -12.04 6.00
C ILE A 5 -8.45 -11.95 7.11
N ASP A 6 -8.24 -11.12 8.13
CA ASP A 6 -9.20 -10.92 9.22
C ASP A 6 -10.44 -10.15 8.75
N MET A 7 -10.31 -9.33 7.72
CA MET A 7 -11.41 -8.52 7.18
C MET A 7 -12.42 -9.35 6.37
N VAL A 8 -12.14 -10.64 6.11
CA VAL A 8 -13.09 -11.52 5.41
C VAL A 8 -14.38 -11.65 6.21
N ASP A 9 -14.28 -11.62 7.54
CA ASP A 9 -15.42 -11.47 8.43
C ASP A 9 -15.60 -9.98 8.77
N ASN A 10 -16.56 -9.34 8.11
CA ASN A 10 -16.84 -7.92 8.30
C ASN A 10 -18.34 -7.64 8.39
N ALA A 11 -18.68 -6.56 9.10
CA ALA A 11 -20.06 -6.12 9.32
C ALA A 11 -20.78 -5.59 8.06
N TYR A 12 -20.09 -5.52 6.91
CA TYR A 12 -20.61 -4.91 5.68
C TYR A 12 -21.04 -5.93 4.63
N ASN A 13 -20.94 -7.23 4.94
CA ASN A 13 -21.20 -8.33 4.00
C ASN A 13 -20.35 -8.23 2.72
N VAL A 14 -19.13 -7.68 2.82
CA VAL A 14 -18.22 -7.59 1.69
C VAL A 14 -17.40 -8.87 1.60
N THR A 15 -17.59 -9.62 0.51
CA THR A 15 -16.77 -10.78 0.18
C THR A 15 -15.69 -10.38 -0.82
N PHE A 16 -14.44 -10.75 -0.55
CA PHE A 16 -13.31 -10.53 -1.47
C PHE A 16 -12.49 -11.80 -1.74
N VAL A 17 -12.68 -12.87 -0.97
CA VAL A 17 -12.13 -14.20 -1.25
C VAL A 17 -13.14 -15.27 -0.85
N ASN A 18 -13.07 -16.42 -1.53
CA ASN A 18 -13.86 -17.60 -1.16
C ASN A 18 -13.14 -18.44 -0.08
N GLY A 19 -13.79 -19.50 0.40
CA GLY A 19 -13.27 -20.34 1.48
C GLY A 19 -11.93 -21.03 1.18
N SER A 20 -11.70 -21.49 -0.06
CA SER A 20 -10.43 -22.13 -0.44
C SER A 20 -9.30 -21.11 -0.55
N GLN A 21 -9.57 -19.94 -1.13
CA GLN A 21 -8.64 -18.81 -1.16
C GLN A 21 -8.27 -18.35 0.25
N LEU A 22 -9.26 -18.21 1.15
CA LEU A 22 -9.01 -17.86 2.55
C LEU A 22 -8.11 -18.88 3.26
N ALA A 23 -8.37 -20.18 3.06
CA ALA A 23 -7.54 -21.23 3.64
C ALA A 23 -6.09 -21.17 3.12
N GLN A 24 -5.91 -20.94 1.82
CA GLN A 24 -4.58 -20.76 1.22
C GLN A 24 -3.87 -19.50 1.76
N MET A 25 -4.56 -18.36 1.84
CA MET A 25 -4.01 -17.11 2.37
C MET A 25 -3.57 -17.26 3.83
N LYS A 26 -4.29 -18.04 4.65
CA LYS A 26 -3.86 -18.34 6.03
C LYS A 26 -2.51 -19.06 6.07
N THR A 27 -2.26 -20.00 5.17
CA THR A 27 -0.95 -20.66 5.04
C THR A 27 0.12 -19.69 4.56
N LEU A 28 -0.18 -18.88 3.54
CA LEU A 28 0.75 -17.88 2.99
C LEU A 28 1.07 -16.78 4.02
N ALA A 29 0.16 -16.48 4.94
CA ALA A 29 0.40 -15.55 6.03
C ALA A 29 1.49 -16.03 7.00
N LEU A 30 1.53 -17.34 7.29
CA LEU A 30 2.60 -17.93 8.11
C LEU A 30 3.94 -17.85 7.40
N GLU A 31 3.98 -18.08 6.09
CA GLU A 31 5.19 -17.94 5.30
C GLU A 31 5.66 -16.48 5.24
N CYS A 32 4.74 -15.55 5.03
CA CYS A 32 5.00 -14.12 5.09
C CYS A 32 5.60 -13.73 6.44
N GLU A 33 5.01 -14.17 7.56
CA GLU A 33 5.54 -13.91 8.90
C GLU A 33 6.98 -14.42 9.05
N GLN A 34 7.27 -15.64 8.58
CA GLN A 34 8.62 -16.19 8.61
C GLN A 34 9.62 -15.37 7.79
N ARG A 35 9.20 -14.89 6.61
CA ARG A 35 10.02 -14.00 5.76
C ARG A 35 10.28 -12.66 6.46
N VAL A 36 9.27 -12.08 7.11
CA VAL A 36 9.42 -10.84 7.89
C VAL A 36 10.38 -11.04 9.07
N ARG A 37 10.26 -12.15 9.81
CA ARG A 37 11.18 -12.51 10.89
C ARG A 37 12.62 -12.64 10.40
N THR A 38 12.81 -13.27 9.24
CA THR A 38 14.14 -13.42 8.62
C THR A 38 14.70 -12.05 8.20
N CYS A 39 13.87 -11.18 7.64
CA CYS A 39 14.21 -9.80 7.31
C CYS A 39 14.68 -8.99 8.53
N GLN A 40 14.14 -9.23 9.73
CA GLN A 40 14.64 -8.54 10.94
C GLN A 40 16.12 -8.82 11.24
N ALA A 41 16.62 -9.99 10.84
CA ALA A 41 18.03 -10.37 11.02
C ALA A 41 18.90 -9.99 9.80
N ASP A 42 18.29 -9.75 8.64
CA ASP A 42 18.96 -9.50 7.37
C ASP A 42 18.11 -8.57 6.50
N VAL A 43 18.42 -7.28 6.56
CA VAL A 43 17.63 -6.22 5.90
C VAL A 43 17.54 -6.39 4.39
N VAL A 44 18.53 -7.05 3.77
CA VAL A 44 18.54 -7.30 2.31
C VAL A 44 17.37 -8.20 1.90
N ARG A 45 16.83 -9.01 2.83
CA ARG A 45 15.68 -9.88 2.59
C ARG A 45 14.34 -9.17 2.75
N CYS A 46 14.32 -7.96 3.28
CA CYS A 46 13.09 -7.23 3.56
C CYS A 46 12.29 -6.89 2.31
N PHE A 47 12.95 -6.49 1.22
CA PHE A 47 12.28 -6.24 -0.06
C PHE A 47 11.59 -7.50 -0.61
N VAL A 48 12.26 -8.66 -0.52
CA VAL A 48 11.70 -9.95 -0.96
C VAL A 48 10.55 -10.38 -0.05
N ALA A 49 10.65 -10.14 1.26
CA ALA A 49 9.54 -10.36 2.19
C ALA A 49 8.34 -9.48 1.83
N GLN A 50 8.58 -8.19 1.57
CA GLN A 50 7.54 -7.21 1.20
C GLN A 50 6.78 -7.64 -0.04
N THR A 51 7.50 -7.82 -1.15
CA THR A 51 6.90 -8.23 -2.43
C THR A 51 6.14 -9.55 -2.32
N PHE A 52 6.64 -10.53 -1.56
CA PHE A 52 5.91 -11.78 -1.33
C PHE A 52 4.59 -11.53 -0.59
N CYS A 53 4.64 -10.81 0.51
CA CYS A 53 3.48 -10.61 1.35
C CYS A 53 2.41 -9.75 0.64
N GLU A 54 2.81 -8.67 -0.05
CA GLU A 54 1.90 -7.84 -0.85
C GLU A 54 1.21 -8.67 -1.95
N ALA A 55 1.97 -9.46 -2.71
CA ALA A 55 1.42 -10.26 -3.80
C ALA A 55 0.46 -11.35 -3.29
N MET A 56 0.75 -11.95 -2.14
CA MET A 56 -0.01 -13.11 -1.64
C MET A 56 -1.19 -12.71 -0.73
N LEU A 57 -1.09 -11.58 -0.04
CA LEU A 57 -2.05 -11.19 1.00
C LEU A 57 -2.82 -9.93 0.66
N ASP A 58 -2.23 -8.98 -0.07
CA ASP A 58 -2.84 -7.68 -0.37
C ASP A 58 -3.50 -7.69 -1.74
N ALA A 59 -2.81 -8.22 -2.76
CA ALA A 59 -3.31 -8.28 -4.14
C ALA A 59 -4.64 -9.02 -4.30
N PRO A 60 -4.97 -10.09 -3.54
CA PRO A 60 -6.32 -10.67 -3.59
C PRO A 60 -7.42 -9.66 -3.22
N PHE A 61 -7.13 -8.75 -2.29
CA PHE A 61 -8.06 -7.70 -1.86
C PHE A 61 -8.10 -6.53 -2.85
N THR A 62 -6.94 -5.98 -3.21
CA THR A 62 -6.85 -4.74 -4.02
C THR A 62 -6.97 -5.00 -5.53
N ALA A 63 -6.25 -5.99 -6.05
CA ALA A 63 -6.16 -6.25 -7.49
C ALA A 63 -7.21 -7.24 -8.00
N THR A 64 -7.51 -8.29 -7.23
CA THR A 64 -8.46 -9.34 -7.68
C THR A 64 -9.89 -8.99 -7.30
N ALA A 65 -10.14 -8.63 -6.04
CA ALA A 65 -11.48 -8.26 -5.57
C ALA A 65 -11.82 -6.78 -5.78
N GLN A 66 -10.87 -5.97 -6.26
CA GLN A 66 -11.05 -4.57 -6.58
C GLN A 66 -11.68 -3.78 -5.42
N ARG A 67 -11.21 -4.03 -4.18
CA ARG A 67 -11.66 -3.31 -2.99
C ARG A 67 -10.72 -2.17 -2.68
N ASN A 68 -11.30 -1.03 -2.28
CA ASN A 68 -10.51 0.11 -1.83
C ASN A 68 -9.85 -0.22 -0.48
N PRO A 69 -8.50 -0.20 -0.37
CA PRO A 69 -7.80 -0.51 0.88
C PRO A 69 -8.03 0.53 1.98
N PHE A 70 -8.58 1.70 1.64
CA PHE A 70 -8.95 2.73 2.62
C PHE A 70 -10.41 2.61 3.10
N ASP A 71 -11.29 1.99 2.32
CA ASP A 71 -12.69 1.71 2.68
C ASP A 71 -13.19 0.46 1.96
N ILE A 72 -13.25 -0.67 2.67
CA ILE A 72 -13.69 -1.97 2.10
C ILE A 72 -15.08 -1.93 1.46
N ARG A 73 -15.95 -0.98 1.84
CA ARG A 73 -17.29 -0.83 1.27
C ARG A 73 -17.27 -0.30 -0.16
N GLN A 74 -16.16 0.32 -0.56
CA GLN A 74 -15.98 0.91 -1.89
C GLN A 74 -15.26 -0.05 -2.83
N VAL A 75 -15.67 -0.01 -4.10
CA VAL A 75 -14.97 -0.67 -5.20
C VAL A 75 -13.89 0.25 -5.73
N CYS A 76 -12.75 -0.31 -6.10
CA CYS A 76 -11.67 0.36 -6.77
C CYS A 76 -11.15 -0.49 -7.92
N GLU A 77 -11.54 -0.14 -9.14
CA GLU A 77 -11.26 -0.95 -10.33
C GLU A 77 -9.80 -0.87 -10.80
N ALA A 78 -9.09 0.19 -10.40
CA ALA A 78 -7.73 0.45 -10.85
C ALA A 78 -6.69 -0.59 -10.37
N GLY A 79 -7.03 -1.42 -9.38
CA GLY A 79 -6.10 -2.37 -8.76
C GLY A 79 -4.94 -1.71 -7.99
N ASP A 80 -4.89 -0.39 -7.99
CA ASP A 80 -3.91 0.46 -7.32
C ASP A 80 -4.61 1.29 -6.24
N ALA A 81 -4.20 1.09 -4.99
CA ALA A 81 -4.66 1.82 -3.82
C ALA A 81 -4.66 3.34 -4.03
N GLN A 82 -3.64 3.88 -4.69
CA GLN A 82 -3.49 5.32 -4.89
C GLN A 82 -4.56 5.88 -5.83
N ALA A 83 -4.91 5.13 -6.88
CA ALA A 83 -5.99 5.49 -7.78
C ALA A 83 -7.37 5.40 -7.10
N CYS A 84 -7.51 4.63 -6.02
CA CYS A 84 -8.74 4.54 -5.22
C CYS A 84 -9.03 5.79 -4.37
N ASN A 85 -8.06 6.68 -4.21
CA ASN A 85 -8.21 7.91 -3.44
C ASN A 85 -8.09 9.13 -4.36
N ALA A 86 -9.20 9.45 -5.03
CA ALA A 86 -9.26 10.52 -6.02
C ALA A 86 -8.96 11.89 -5.40
N MET A 87 -7.72 12.35 -5.56
CA MET A 87 -7.25 13.68 -5.13
C MET A 87 -6.96 14.60 -6.32
N ASP A 88 -7.51 14.28 -7.49
CA ASP A 88 -7.26 14.99 -8.75
C ASP A 88 -7.64 16.46 -8.66
N HIS A 89 -8.71 16.81 -7.93
CA HIS A 89 -9.10 18.19 -7.72
C HIS A 89 -8.08 18.97 -6.88
N VAL A 90 -7.46 18.33 -5.89
CA VAL A 90 -6.38 18.92 -5.09
C VAL A 90 -5.14 19.11 -5.94
N ALA A 91 -4.75 18.09 -6.71
CA ALA A 91 -3.64 18.18 -7.64
C ALA A 91 -3.86 19.30 -8.67
N ALA A 92 -5.05 19.37 -9.25
CA ALA A 92 -5.41 20.40 -10.22
C ALA A 92 -5.38 21.79 -9.59
N PHE A 93 -5.92 21.96 -8.38
CA PHE A 93 -5.91 23.24 -7.67
C PHE A 93 -4.49 23.70 -7.32
N LEU A 94 -3.70 22.84 -6.68
CA LEU A 94 -2.33 23.14 -6.26
C LEU A 94 -1.38 23.40 -7.44
N ASN A 95 -1.71 22.89 -8.63
CA ASN A 95 -0.94 23.13 -9.84
C ASN A 95 -1.37 24.36 -10.65
N ARG A 96 -2.40 25.11 -10.22
CA ARG A 96 -2.79 26.36 -10.91
C ARG A 96 -1.67 27.41 -10.77
N PRO A 97 -1.33 28.14 -11.85
CA PRO A 97 -0.28 29.17 -11.80
C PRO A 97 -0.50 30.22 -10.69
N LEU A 98 -1.74 30.69 -10.52
CA LEU A 98 -2.07 31.66 -9.47
C LEU A 98 -1.82 31.09 -8.07
N VAL A 99 -2.21 29.83 -7.82
CA VAL A 99 -2.02 29.18 -6.51
C VAL A 99 -0.54 28.98 -6.23
N ARG A 100 0.22 28.47 -7.20
CA ARG A 100 1.68 28.27 -7.07
C ARG A 100 2.43 29.59 -6.84
N SER A 101 2.07 30.65 -7.57
CA SER A 101 2.61 31.99 -7.37
C SER A 101 2.28 32.55 -5.98
N THR A 102 1.03 32.40 -5.54
CA THR A 102 0.57 32.84 -4.22
C THR A 102 1.34 32.14 -3.10
N LEU A 103 1.59 30.83 -3.25
CA LEU A 103 2.38 30.02 -2.31
C LEU A 103 3.89 30.17 -2.50
N ARG A 104 4.35 31.02 -3.43
CA ARG A 104 5.76 31.26 -3.75
C ARG A 104 6.53 29.98 -4.11
N VAL A 105 5.87 29.06 -4.82
CA VAL A 105 6.52 27.86 -5.34
C VAL A 105 7.57 28.26 -6.38
N ASN A 106 8.79 27.76 -6.22
CA ASN A 106 9.86 28.01 -7.18
C ASN A 106 9.79 26.99 -8.32
N ASP A 107 9.05 27.32 -9.38
CA ASP A 107 8.84 26.46 -10.55
C ASP A 107 10.13 26.10 -11.30
N ALA A 108 11.21 26.88 -11.14
CA ALA A 108 12.51 26.55 -11.72
C ALA A 108 13.23 25.42 -10.95
N ARG A 109 12.80 25.12 -9.72
CA ARG A 109 13.41 24.08 -8.86
C ARG A 109 12.55 22.84 -8.69
N VAL A 110 11.24 22.94 -8.83
CA VAL A 110 10.31 21.84 -8.56
C VAL A 110 9.26 21.70 -9.66
N GLY A 111 8.86 20.46 -9.93
CA GLY A 111 7.82 20.16 -10.91
C GLY A 111 6.40 20.41 -10.39
N ALA A 112 5.43 19.85 -11.11
CA ALA A 112 4.05 19.79 -10.68
C ALA A 112 3.93 19.09 -9.31
N TRP A 113 3.04 19.59 -8.47
CA TRP A 113 2.63 18.91 -7.26
C TRP A 113 2.02 17.55 -7.61
N ARG A 114 2.38 16.54 -6.83
CA ARG A 114 1.88 15.17 -6.91
C ARG A 114 1.54 14.70 -5.51
N LEU A 115 0.53 13.83 -5.41
CA LEU A 115 0.10 13.27 -4.12
C LEU A 115 1.22 12.42 -3.49
N LEU A 116 1.82 11.53 -4.29
CA LEU A 116 2.94 10.69 -3.87
C LEU A 116 4.16 10.94 -4.75
N ASN A 117 5.33 10.64 -4.20
CA ASN A 117 6.60 10.61 -4.93
C ASN A 117 7.08 9.16 -5.03
N GLU A 118 6.94 8.57 -6.22
CA GLU A 118 7.30 7.17 -6.48
C GLU A 118 8.77 6.85 -6.20
N ALA A 119 9.67 7.81 -6.40
CA ALA A 119 11.09 7.59 -6.13
C ALA A 119 11.36 7.47 -4.62
N VAL A 120 10.69 8.29 -3.80
CA VAL A 120 10.76 8.16 -2.35
C VAL A 120 10.10 6.86 -1.90
N HIS A 121 8.90 6.55 -2.40
CA HIS A 121 8.21 5.30 -2.10
C HIS A 121 9.07 4.06 -2.41
N ALA A 122 9.67 4.01 -3.60
CA ALA A 122 10.56 2.94 -4.01
C ALA A 122 11.82 2.86 -3.14
N ALA A 123 12.41 4.00 -2.74
CA ALA A 123 13.57 4.01 -1.86
C ALA A 123 13.26 3.41 -0.47
N PHE A 124 12.08 3.69 0.09
CA PHE A 124 11.62 3.07 1.35
C PHE A 124 11.42 1.55 1.19
N SER A 125 10.84 1.10 0.08
CA SER A 125 10.69 -0.34 -0.20
C SER A 125 12.03 -1.04 -0.39
N GLN A 126 12.94 -0.48 -1.20
CA GLN A 126 14.23 -1.09 -1.50
C GLN A 126 15.20 -1.08 -0.31
N SER A 127 15.09 -0.09 0.58
CA SER A 127 15.84 -0.09 1.84
C SER A 127 15.32 -1.09 2.87
N GLY A 128 14.18 -1.74 2.59
CA GLY A 128 13.55 -2.70 3.49
C GLY A 128 12.72 -2.07 4.61
N ASP A 129 12.60 -0.74 4.62
CA ASP A 129 12.04 0.07 5.71
C ASP A 129 10.62 -0.40 6.10
N PHE A 130 9.77 -0.70 5.11
CA PHE A 130 8.41 -1.22 5.34
C PHE A 130 8.32 -2.47 6.22
N MET A 131 9.38 -3.27 6.26
CA MET A 131 9.39 -4.53 6.98
C MET A 131 10.18 -4.49 8.27
N VAL A 132 10.99 -3.46 8.52
CA VAL A 132 11.74 -3.35 9.77
C VAL A 132 10.78 -3.10 10.93
N SER A 133 11.04 -3.73 12.06
CA SER A 133 10.24 -3.55 13.26
C SER A 133 10.56 -2.23 13.96
N TYR A 134 9.66 -1.26 13.88
CA TYR A 134 9.75 0.00 14.64
C TYR A 134 9.24 -0.12 16.08
N SER A 135 8.48 -1.16 16.39
CA SER A 135 7.92 -1.38 17.74
C SER A 135 8.96 -1.91 18.74
N SER A 136 10.09 -2.43 18.26
CA SER A 136 11.20 -2.95 19.06
C SER A 136 12.34 -1.95 19.28
N LEU A 137 12.26 -0.72 18.75
CA LEU A 137 13.28 0.34 18.93
C LEU A 137 13.15 1.06 20.29
N ARG A 138 12.95 0.31 21.37
CA ARG A 138 13.01 0.83 22.74
C ARG A 138 14.31 0.45 23.43
#